data_AF-T1BKP5-F1
#
_entry.id   AF-T1BKP5-F1
#
_cell.length_a   1.000
_cell.length_b   1.000
_cell.length_c   1.000
_cell.angle_alpha   90.00
_cell.angle_beta   90.00
_cell.angle_gamma   90.00
#
_symmetry.space_group_name_H-M   'P 1'
#
loop_
_entity.id
_entity.type
_entity.pdbx_description
1 polymer ?
#
loop_
_entity_poly.entity_id
_entity_poly.type
_entity_poly.pdbx_seq_one_letter_code
_entity_poly.pdbx_strand_id
1 'polypeptide(L)'
;MDTLVERCCGLDVHKDTVVACVRTPGEGGKRNQEVRTFGTTTASLLSLRDWLVELRVSLVGMESTGVYWKPVYYVLEDGLECWLLNARHLRNVPGR
;
A
#
# COMPACT_ATOMS: atom_id res chain seq x y z
N MET A 1 7.08 -18.81 -11.74
CA MET A 1 6.93 -17.94 -10.56
C MET A 1 5.61 -17.25 -10.73
N ASP A 2 4.54 -17.83 -10.17
CA ASP A 2 3.19 -17.31 -10.34
C ASP A 2 3.04 -16.05 -9.50
N THR A 3 2.95 -14.92 -10.20
CA THR A 3 2.58 -13.66 -9.58
C THR A 3 1.09 -13.71 -9.29
N LEU A 4 0.73 -13.73 -8.00
CA LEU A 4 -0.67 -13.62 -7.58
C LEU A 4 -1.23 -12.21 -7.79
N VAL A 5 -0.40 -11.15 -7.69
CA VAL A 5 -0.81 -9.75 -7.90
C VAL A 5 0.24 -8.99 -8.70
N GLU A 6 -0.17 -8.44 -9.85
CA GLU A 6 0.72 -7.76 -10.78
C GLU A 6 1.12 -6.35 -10.30
N ARG A 7 0.20 -5.61 -9.66
CA ARG A 7 0.42 -4.23 -9.17
C ARG A 7 -0.10 -4.10 -7.75
N CYS A 8 0.80 -3.93 -6.78
CA CYS A 8 0.44 -3.86 -5.36
C CYS A 8 1.14 -2.72 -4.63
N CYS A 9 0.57 -2.33 -3.50
CA CYS A 9 1.17 -1.35 -2.58
C CYS A 9 1.21 -1.89 -1.16
N GLY A 10 2.33 -1.69 -0.47
CA GLY A 10 2.42 -1.81 0.99
C GLY A 10 2.41 -0.44 1.64
N LEU A 11 1.55 -0.24 2.65
CA LEU A 11 1.47 0.96 3.46
C LEU A 11 1.96 0.67 4.88
N ASP A 12 2.94 1.44 5.33
CA ASP A 12 3.34 1.52 6.74
C ASP A 12 2.72 2.79 7.34
N VAL A 13 1.72 2.59 8.20
CA VAL A 13 0.83 3.66 8.70
C VAL A 13 1.20 4.02 10.14
N HIS A 14 1.75 5.23 10.28
CA HIS A 14 2.04 5.89 11.55
C HIS A 14 0.99 6.96 11.87
N LYS A 15 1.14 7.61 13.02
CA LYS A 15 0.21 8.66 13.48
C LYS A 15 0.10 9.83 12.50
N ASP A 16 1.24 10.34 12.04
CA ASP A 16 1.32 11.59 11.25
C ASP A 16 1.73 11.34 9.80
N THR A 17 2.16 10.12 9.45
CA THR A 17 2.68 9.76 8.13
C THR A 17 2.19 8.40 7.66
N VAL A 18 2.10 8.26 6.34
CA VAL A 18 1.89 6.99 5.64
C VAL A 18 3.03 6.82 4.64
N VAL A 19 3.82 5.76 4.80
CA VAL A 19 4.87 5.41 3.83
C VAL A 19 4.31 4.35 2.89
N ALA A 20 4.22 4.69 1.62
CA ALA A 20 3.67 3.84 0.58
C ALA A 20 4.77 3.30 -0.33
N CYS A 21 4.83 1.98 -0.49
CA CYS A 21 5.75 1.29 -1.39
C CYS A 21 4.95 0.56 -2.47
N VAL A 22 5.02 1.02 -3.72
CA VAL A 22 4.32 0.43 -4.86
C VAL A 22 5.28 -0.46 -5.64
N ARG A 23 4.81 -1.64 -6.05
CA ARG A 23 5.50 -2.54 -6.97
C ARG A 23 4.67 -2.74 -8.24
N THR A 24 5.27 -2.43 -9.38
CA THR A 24 4.65 -2.58 -10.71
C THR A 24 5.54 -3.41 -11.66
N PRO A 25 5.01 -3.94 -12.77
CA PRO A 25 5.83 -4.58 -13.80
C PRO A 25 6.87 -3.61 -14.37
N GLY A 26 8.11 -4.09 -14.50
CA GLY A 26 9.20 -3.42 -15.20
C GLY A 26 9.66 -4.22 -16.42
N GLU A 27 10.64 -3.69 -17.16
CA GLU A 27 11.15 -4.33 -18.36
C GLU A 27 11.88 -5.65 -18.08
N GLY A 28 11.79 -6.59 -19.03
CA GLY A 28 12.52 -7.86 -18.96
C GLY A 28 12.13 -8.76 -17.77
N GLY A 29 10.89 -8.65 -17.28
CA GLY A 29 10.40 -9.43 -16.13
C GLY A 29 10.89 -8.92 -14.77
N LYS A 30 11.55 -7.76 -14.73
CA LYS A 30 11.90 -7.07 -13.48
C LYS A 30 10.68 -6.38 -12.88
N ARG A 31 10.80 -5.94 -11.63
CA ARG A 31 9.78 -5.16 -10.92
C ARG A 31 10.30 -3.74 -10.71
N ASN A 32 9.47 -2.76 -11.00
CA ASN A 32 9.71 -1.39 -10.58
C ASN A 32 9.20 -1.21 -9.14
N GLN A 33 9.90 -0.38 -8.37
CA GLN A 33 9.52 -0.04 -7.01
C GLN A 33 9.57 1.48 -6.85
N GLU A 34 8.47 2.06 -6.37
CA GLU A 34 8.40 3.47 -6.00
C GLU A 34 7.99 3.60 -4.54
N VAL A 35 8.68 4.46 -3.79
CA VAL A 35 8.36 4.76 -2.40
C VAL A 35 8.03 6.23 -2.27
N ARG A 36 6.88 6.55 -1.67
CA ARG A 36 6.47 7.93 -1.37
C ARG A 36 5.88 8.01 0.03
N THR A 37 6.09 9.15 0.68
CA THR A 37 5.54 9.43 2.00
C THR A 37 4.44 10.48 1.88
N PHE A 38 3.32 10.22 2.54
CA PHE A 38 2.15 11.09 2.61
C PHE A 38 1.86 11.45 4.07
N GLY A 39 1.12 12.54 4.28
CA GLY A 39 0.54 12.87 5.59
C GLY A 39 -0.78 12.11 5.84
N THR A 40 -1.32 12.27 7.05
CA THR A 40 -2.59 11.62 7.48
C THR A 40 -3.82 12.52 7.40
N THR A 41 -3.69 13.72 6.81
CA THR A 41 -4.84 14.58 6.51
C THR A 41 -5.67 14.00 5.36
N THR A 42 -6.98 14.29 5.31
CA THR A 42 -7.85 13.83 4.21
C THR A 42 -7.31 14.21 2.84
N ALA A 43 -6.79 15.43 2.66
CA ALA A 43 -6.18 15.86 1.40
C ALA A 43 -4.97 15.00 1.03
N SER A 44 -4.08 14.73 1.99
CA SER A 44 -2.91 13.86 1.77
C SER A 44 -3.30 12.42 1.44
N LEU A 45 -4.33 11.87 2.09
CA LEU A 45 -4.83 10.52 1.82
C LEU A 45 -5.53 10.42 0.46
N LEU A 46 -6.21 11.48 0.02
CA LEU A 46 -6.75 11.56 -1.34
C LEU A 46 -5.63 11.60 -2.37
N SER A 47 -4.55 12.37 -2.14
CA SER A 47 -3.38 12.36 -3.01
C SER A 47 -2.69 10.99 -3.07
N LEU A 48 -2.63 10.26 -1.94
CA LEU A 48 -2.18 8.87 -1.91
C LEU A 48 -3.08 8.01 -2.81
N ARG A 49 -4.40 8.07 -2.65
CA ARG A 49 -5.35 7.31 -3.47
C ARG A 49 -5.17 7.58 -4.95
N ASP A 50 -5.15 8.85 -5.34
CA ASP A 50 -5.07 9.26 -6.74
C ASP A 50 -3.77 8.74 -7.37
N TRP A 51 -2.65 8.79 -6.63
CA TRP A 51 -1.38 8.22 -7.06
C TRP A 51 -1.43 6.68 -7.23
N LEU A 52 -2.06 5.96 -6.30
CA LEU A 52 -2.22 4.50 -6.40
C LEU A 52 -3.09 4.10 -7.60
N VAL A 53 -4.15 4.86 -7.86
CA VAL A 53 -5.05 4.65 -9.01
C VAL A 53 -4.34 4.93 -10.33
N GLU A 54 -3.55 6.00 -10.41
CA GLU A 54 -2.73 6.34 -11.59
C GLU A 54 -1.76 5.20 -11.93
N LEU A 55 -1.15 4.59 -10.91
CA LEU A 55 -0.26 3.43 -11.05
C LEU A 55 -1.01 2.11 -11.27
N ARG A 56 -2.35 2.13 -11.30
CA ARG A 56 -3.24 0.96 -11.45
C ARG A 56 -2.96 -0.13 -10.41
N VAL A 57 -2.67 0.27 -9.19
CA VAL A 57 -2.56 -0.66 -8.07
C VAL A 57 -3.90 -1.36 -7.87
N SER A 58 -3.89 -2.70 -7.76
CA SER A 58 -5.10 -3.49 -7.54
C SER A 58 -5.28 -3.91 -6.09
N LEU A 59 -4.18 -4.05 -5.34
CA LEU A 59 -4.20 -4.49 -3.95
C LEU A 59 -3.29 -3.61 -3.07
N VAL A 60 -3.82 -3.19 -1.93
CA VAL A 60 -3.11 -2.41 -0.91
C VAL A 60 -3.06 -3.20 0.39
N GLY A 61 -1.87 -3.57 0.85
CA GLY A 61 -1.64 -4.11 2.18
C GLY A 61 -1.27 -2.99 3.16
N MET A 62 -1.91 -2.96 4.33
CA MET A 62 -1.66 -1.95 5.37
C MET A 62 -1.11 -2.58 6.64
N GLU A 63 0.06 -2.12 7.08
CA GLU A 63 0.60 -2.36 8.41
C GLU A 63 0.35 -1.13 9.30
N SER A 64 -0.19 -1.32 10.50
CA SER A 64 -0.30 -0.23 11.48
C SER A 64 -0.20 -0.76 12.91
N THR A 65 0.53 -0.03 13.76
CA THR A 65 0.63 -0.27 15.20
C THR A 65 -0.47 0.48 15.97
N GLY A 66 -1.74 0.30 15.59
CA GLY A 66 -2.86 0.96 16.26
C GLY A 66 -4.11 1.11 15.40
N VAL A 67 -4.91 2.14 15.67
CA VAL A 67 -6.15 2.43 14.93
C VAL A 67 -5.95 3.37 13.74
N TYR A 68 -4.72 3.81 13.46
CA TYR A 68 -4.41 4.81 12.43
C TYR A 68 -4.68 4.32 11.00
N TRP A 69 -4.81 3.02 10.79
CA TRP A 69 -5.22 2.45 9.50
C TRP A 69 -6.64 2.82 9.10
N LYS A 70 -7.54 3.10 10.04
CA LYS A 70 -8.97 3.35 9.75
C LYS A 70 -9.20 4.49 8.75
N PRO A 71 -8.68 5.72 8.96
CA PRO A 71 -8.86 6.80 7.99
C PRO A 71 -8.23 6.49 6.63
N VAL A 72 -7.13 5.75 6.60
CA VAL A 72 -6.49 5.31 5.34
C VAL A 72 -7.41 4.33 4.61
N TYR A 73 -7.88 3.29 5.30
CA TYR A 73 -8.80 2.28 4.75
C TYR A 73 -10.06 2.91 4.16
N TYR A 74 -10.74 3.79 4.91
CA TYR A 74 -11.99 4.41 4.45
C TYR A 74 -11.82 5.29 3.21
N VAL A 75 -10.64 5.87 2.98
CA VAL A 75 -10.37 6.66 1.76
C VAL A 75 -10.10 5.75 0.56
N LEU A 76 -9.56 4.55 0.78
CA LEU A 76 -9.11 3.65 -0.28
C LEU A 76 -10.14 2.57 -0.66
N GLU A 77 -10.99 2.12 0.27
CA GLU A 77 -11.85 0.93 0.10
C GLU A 77 -12.86 1.03 -1.07
N ASP A 78 -13.24 2.25 -1.47
CA ASP A 78 -14.21 2.47 -2.56
C ASP A 78 -13.61 2.21 -3.95
N GLY A 79 -12.28 2.17 -4.08
CA GLY A 79 -11.60 2.01 -5.38
C GLY A 79 -10.46 1.00 -5.40
N LEU A 80 -10.08 0.43 -4.25
CA LEU A 80 -8.91 -0.45 -4.13
C LEU A 80 -9.22 -1.60 -3.17
N GLU A 81 -8.76 -2.81 -3.53
CA GLU A 81 -8.78 -3.91 -2.58
C GLU A 81 -7.80 -3.64 -1.45
N CYS A 82 -8.28 -3.69 -0.22
CA CYS A 82 -7.52 -3.28 0.96
C CYS A 82 -7.40 -4.44 1.97
N TRP A 83 -6.17 -4.84 2.27
CA TRP A 83 -5.88 -5.87 3.27
C TRP A 83 -5.23 -5.25 4.49
N LEU A 84 -5.82 -5.49 5.66
CA LEU A 84 -5.20 -5.12 6.93
C LEU A 84 -4.25 -6.24 7.40
N LEU A 85 -2.96 -5.95 7.41
CA LEU A 85 -1.93 -6.91 7.81
C LEU A 85 -1.59 -6.72 9.28
N ASN A 86 -1.58 -7.81 10.03
CA ASN A 86 -1.07 -7.77 11.39
C ASN A 86 0.46 -7.68 11.33
N ALA A 87 1.05 -6.57 11.80
CA ALA A 87 2.49 -6.33 11.87
C ALA A 87 3.27 -7.54 12.47
N ARG A 88 2.66 -8.25 13.43
CA ARG A 88 3.28 -9.41 14.09
C ARG A 88 3.41 -10.63 13.17
N HIS A 89 2.61 -10.74 12.11
CA HIS A 89 2.66 -11.86 11.16
C HIS A 89 3.58 -11.61 9.95
N LEU A 90 3.92 -10.36 9.62
CA LEU A 90 4.80 -10.03 8.49
C LEU A 90 6.24 -10.50 8.69
N ARG A 91 6.73 -10.64 9.94
CA ARG A 91 8.10 -11.11 10.23
C ARG A 91 8.37 -12.58 9.84
N ASN A 92 7.32 -13.37 9.55
CA ASN A 92 7.44 -14.81 9.29
C ASN A 92 7.02 -15.22 7.87
N VAL A 93 6.83 -14.30 6.94
CA VAL A 93 6.54 -14.67 5.55
C VAL A 93 7.86 -14.68 4.77
N PRO A 94 8.39 -15.84 4.37
CA PRO A 94 9.57 -15.89 3.52
C PRO A 94 9.23 -15.15 2.23
N GLY A 95 9.93 -14.05 1.98
CA GLY A 95 9.83 -13.35 0.69
C GLY A 95 10.12 -14.35 -0.43
N ARG A 96 9.10 -14.67 -1.21
CA ARG A 96 9.20 -15.39 -2.47
C ARG A 96 8.55 -14.52 -3.54
#